data_AF-A0ABD5DHW4-F1
#
_entry.id   AF-A0ABD5DHW4-F1
#
_cell.length_a   1.000
_cell.length_b   1.000
_cell.length_c   1.000
_cell.angle_alpha   90.00
_cell.angle_beta   90.00
_cell.angle_gamma   90.00
#
_symmetry.space_group_name_H-M   'P 1'
#
loop_
_entity.id
_entity.type
_entity.pdbx_description
1 polymer ?
#
loop_
_entity_poly.entity_id
_entity_poly.type
_entity_poly.pdbx_seq_one_letter_code
_entity_poly.pdbx_strand_id
1 'polypeptide(L)'
;PKSSGGLPSYSKIFGDWLCETAAKDNKLMAITPAMREGSGMVEFSKKFPDRYFDVAIAEQHAVTFAAGLAIGDYKPVVAIYS
;
A
#
# COMPACT_ATOMS: atom_id res chain seq x y z
N PRO A 1 0.10 -27.38 -4.63
CA PRO A 1 -0.75 -27.04 -5.79
C PRO A 1 -0.57 -25.57 -6.21
N LYS A 2 0.19 -25.32 -7.29
CA LYS A 2 0.19 -24.00 -7.96
C LYS A 2 -1.13 -23.89 -8.71
N SER A 3 -2.03 -23.00 -8.28
CA SER A 3 -3.26 -22.74 -9.02
C SER A 3 -2.90 -22.18 -10.40
N SER A 4 -3.40 -22.85 -11.44
CA SER A 4 -3.34 -22.42 -12.82
C SER A 4 -4.31 -21.26 -13.05
N GLY A 5 -3.78 -20.10 -13.45
CA GLY A 5 -4.44 -19.09 -14.30
C GLY A 5 -5.85 -18.63 -13.94
N GLY A 6 -6.09 -18.18 -12.71
CA GLY A 6 -7.30 -17.39 -12.40
C GLY A 6 -7.12 -15.91 -12.76
N LEU A 7 -8.23 -15.20 -12.98
CA LEU A 7 -8.20 -13.73 -13.08
C LEU A 7 -7.50 -13.14 -11.84
N PRO A 8 -6.72 -12.05 -11.99
CA PRO A 8 -6.04 -11.43 -10.87
C PRO A 8 -7.06 -10.96 -9.81
N SER A 9 -6.70 -11.09 -8.54
CA SER A 9 -7.50 -10.52 -7.45
C SER A 9 -7.44 -8.99 -7.48
N TYR A 10 -8.44 -8.33 -6.90
CA TYR A 10 -8.41 -6.87 -6.74
C TYR A 10 -7.17 -6.40 -5.97
N SER A 11 -6.75 -7.12 -4.93
CA SER A 11 -5.50 -6.82 -4.21
C SER A 11 -4.28 -6.89 -5.12
N LYS A 12 -4.21 -7.85 -6.05
CA LYS A 12 -3.11 -7.94 -7.02
C LYS A 12 -3.09 -6.75 -7.97
N ILE A 13 -4.26 -6.38 -8.52
CA ILE A 13 -4.40 -5.22 -9.40
C ILE A 13 -4.01 -3.92 -8.68
N PHE A 14 -4.46 -3.75 -7.42
CA PHE A 14 -4.10 -2.60 -6.60
C PHE A 14 -2.59 -2.53 -6.30
N GLY A 15 -1.97 -3.66 -5.94
CA GLY A 15 -0.52 -3.75 -5.70
C GLY A 15 0.31 -3.41 -6.93
N ASP A 16 -0.11 -3.87 -8.11
CA ASP A 16 0.55 -3.56 -9.39
C ASP A 16 0.48 -2.06 -9.69
N TRP A 17 -0.72 -1.48 -9.57
CA TRP A 17 -0.92 -0.04 -9.75
C TRP A 17 -0.08 0.80 -8.77
N LEU A 18 0.00 0.38 -7.49
CA LEU A 18 0.84 1.05 -6.49
C LEU A 18 2.31 1.06 -6.94
N CYS A 19 2.83 -0.07 -7.42
CA CYS A 19 4.21 -0.18 -7.86
C CYS A 19 4.48 0.67 -9.12
N GLU A 20 3.60 0.62 -10.10
CA GLU A 20 3.71 1.41 -11.33
C GLU A 20 3.62 2.92 -11.08
N THR A 21 2.76 3.33 -10.15
CA THR A 21 2.57 4.72 -9.80
C THR A 21 3.75 5.26 -9.00
N ALA A 22 4.23 4.52 -7.99
CA ALA A 22 5.40 4.91 -7.22
C ALA A 22 6.69 4.98 -8.06
N ALA A 23 6.80 4.20 -9.13
CA ALA A 23 7.92 4.30 -10.07
C ALA A 23 7.95 5.64 -10.83
N LYS A 24 6.79 6.32 -10.97
CA LYS A 24 6.64 7.58 -11.70
C LYS A 24 6.48 8.80 -10.78
N ASP A 25 6.00 8.59 -9.56
CA ASP A 25 5.71 9.64 -8.60
C ASP A 25 6.41 9.37 -7.26
N ASN A 26 7.45 10.16 -6.97
CA ASN A 26 8.22 10.07 -5.73
C ASN A 26 7.44 10.53 -4.48
N LYS A 27 6.27 11.16 -4.64
CA LYS A 27 5.43 11.61 -3.54
C LYS A 27 4.45 10.55 -3.04
N LEU A 28 4.26 9.43 -3.76
CA LEU A 28 3.35 8.38 -3.32
C LEU A 28 3.89 7.68 -2.07
N MET A 29 3.05 7.60 -1.04
CA MET A 29 3.34 6.86 0.21
C MET A 29 2.23 5.84 0.46
N ALA A 30 2.55 4.58 0.73
CA ALA A 30 1.55 3.54 0.95
C ALA A 30 1.55 3.06 2.41
N ILE A 31 0.37 3.00 3.02
CA ILE A 31 0.17 2.71 4.44
C ILE A 31 -0.76 1.51 4.59
N THR A 32 -0.45 0.59 5.49
CA THR A 32 -1.35 -0.51 5.86
C THR A 32 -1.34 -0.74 7.38
N PRO A 33 -2.48 -1.08 8.00
CA PRO A 33 -2.52 -1.50 9.39
C PRO A 33 -2.35 -3.03 9.49
N ALA A 34 -1.10 -3.52 9.50
CA ALA A 34 -0.74 -4.95 9.59
C ALA A 34 -1.27 -5.88 8.46
N MET A 35 -1.86 -5.34 7.39
CA MET A 35 -2.53 -6.13 6.33
C MET A 35 -1.74 -6.16 5.01
N ARG A 36 -0.41 -6.22 5.08
CA ARG A 36 0.50 -6.18 3.92
C ARG A 36 0.15 -7.20 2.83
N GLU A 37 -0.05 -8.46 3.20
CA GLU A 37 -0.31 -9.55 2.26
C GLU A 37 -1.72 -9.49 1.69
N GLY A 38 -2.73 -9.29 2.55
CA GLY A 38 -4.13 -9.17 2.14
C GLY A 38 -4.37 -7.99 1.19
N SER A 39 -3.67 -6.89 1.43
CA SER A 39 -3.74 -5.68 0.60
C SER A 39 -2.88 -5.73 -0.66
N GLY A 40 -2.19 -6.85 -0.95
CA GLY A 40 -1.37 -6.98 -2.16
C GLY A 40 -0.11 -6.11 -2.18
N MET A 41 0.41 -5.69 -1.01
CA MET A 41 1.51 -4.72 -0.90
C MET A 41 2.90 -5.34 -0.73
N VAL A 42 3.03 -6.67 -0.80
CA VAL A 42 4.31 -7.38 -0.59
C VAL A 42 5.39 -6.94 -1.57
N GLU A 43 5.04 -6.77 -2.84
CA GLU A 43 6.00 -6.34 -3.86
C GLU A 43 6.36 -4.86 -3.67
N PHE A 44 5.36 -4.02 -3.42
CA PHE A 44 5.54 -2.60 -3.13
C PHE A 44 6.50 -2.39 -1.94
N SER A 45 6.29 -3.10 -0.83
CA SER A 45 7.13 -2.96 0.38
C SER A 45 8.58 -3.35 0.14
N LYS A 46 8.86 -4.22 -0.83
CA LYS A 46 10.22 -4.64 -1.20
C LYS A 46 10.89 -3.67 -2.16
N LYS A 47 10.13 -3.14 -3.14
CA LYS A 47 10.64 -2.22 -4.16
C LYS A 47 10.81 -0.80 -3.64
N PHE A 48 9.92 -0.36 -2.74
CA PHE A 48 9.87 1.00 -2.20
C PHE A 48 9.78 0.97 -0.67
N PRO A 49 10.77 0.40 0.03
CA PRO A 49 10.73 0.23 1.49
C PRO A 49 10.72 1.57 2.24
N ASP A 50 11.25 2.63 1.63
CA ASP A 50 11.27 4.01 2.11
C ASP A 50 9.91 4.73 1.99
N ARG A 51 8.98 4.14 1.23
CA ARG A 51 7.64 4.70 0.96
C ARG A 51 6.50 3.79 1.41
N TYR A 52 6.83 2.73 2.13
CA TYR A 52 5.90 1.76 2.70
C TYR A 52 5.87 1.89 4.23
N PHE A 53 4.68 2.01 4.79
CA PHE A 53 4.48 2.11 6.23
C PHE A 53 3.50 1.05 6.71
N ASP A 54 3.96 0.19 7.61
CA ASP A 54 3.11 -0.71 8.37
C ASP A 54 2.91 -0.12 9.77
N VAL A 55 1.69 0.31 10.09
CA VAL A 55 1.39 0.93 11.38
C VAL A 55 0.99 -0.09 12.46
N ALA A 56 1.21 -1.38 12.21
CA ALA A 56 0.66 -2.48 12.99
C ALA A 56 -0.88 -2.42 13.06
N ILE A 57 -1.49 -3.01 14.08
CA ILE A 57 -2.95 -3.06 14.23
C ILE A 57 -3.44 -1.72 14.82
N ALA A 58 -3.41 -0.67 14.01
CA ALA A 58 -3.72 0.70 14.43
C ALA A 58 -4.35 1.53 13.29
N GLU A 59 -5.56 1.18 12.88
CA GLU A 59 -6.30 1.81 11.77
C GLU A 59 -6.49 3.32 11.98
N GLN A 60 -6.82 3.74 13.21
CA GLN A 60 -6.99 5.16 13.54
C GLN A 60 -5.69 5.95 13.31
N HIS A 61 -4.56 5.35 13.70
CA HIS A 61 -3.25 5.93 13.47
C HIS A 61 -2.92 5.93 11.97
N ALA A 62 -3.24 4.87 11.22
CA ALA A 62 -3.02 4.79 9.78
C ALA A 62 -3.59 6.01 9.03
N VAL A 63 -4.86 6.33 9.30
CA VAL A 63 -5.58 7.42 8.62
C VAL A 63 -5.06 8.79 9.08
N THR A 64 -4.78 8.95 10.38
CA THR A 64 -4.25 10.23 10.91
C THR A 64 -2.82 10.48 10.43
N PHE A 65 -1.99 9.43 10.34
CA PHE A 65 -0.65 9.47 9.79
C PHE A 65 -0.69 9.86 8.30
N ALA A 66 -1.60 9.27 7.53
CA ALA A 66 -1.85 9.69 6.15
C ALA A 66 -2.21 11.19 6.06
N ALA A 67 -3.08 11.69 6.94
CA ALA A 67 -3.41 13.12 6.97
C ALA A 67 -2.16 14.00 7.17
N GLY A 68 -1.26 13.62 8.08
CA GLY A 68 0.03 14.30 8.28
C GLY A 68 0.92 14.30 7.04
N LEU A 69 1.04 13.16 6.34
CA LEU A 69 1.78 13.08 5.07
C LEU A 69 1.17 13.98 3.99
N ALA A 70 -0.16 14.01 3.88
CA ALA A 70 -0.86 14.86 2.92
C ALA A 70 -0.61 16.36 3.20
N ILE A 71 -0.62 16.76 4.47
CA ILE A 71 -0.24 18.12 4.89
C ILE A 71 1.21 18.44 4.49
N GLY A 72 2.10 17.43 4.57
CA GLY A 72 3.50 17.52 4.15
C GLY A 72 3.75 17.42 2.63
N ASP A 73 2.74 17.64 1.78
CA ASP A 73 2.83 17.62 0.30
C ASP A 73 3.22 16.24 -0.29
N TYR A 74 2.91 15.16 0.43
CA TYR A 74 2.93 13.78 -0.09
C TYR A 74 1.54 13.33 -0.56
N LYS A 75 1.50 12.18 -1.24
CA LYS A 75 0.28 11.56 -1.77
C LYS A 75 0.05 10.20 -1.10
N PRO A 76 -0.49 10.17 0.12
CA PRO A 76 -0.67 8.94 0.88
C PRO A 76 -1.85 8.11 0.36
N VAL A 77 -1.66 6.80 0.32
CA VAL A 77 -2.69 5.79 0.03
C VAL A 77 -2.79 4.85 1.23
N VAL A 78 -3.96 4.81 1.88
CA VAL A 78 -4.23 3.90 2.99
C VAL A 78 -4.93 2.66 2.45
N ALA A 79 -4.25 1.51 2.50
CA ALA A 79 -4.83 0.22 2.18
C ALA A 79 -5.43 -0.39 3.46
N ILE A 80 -6.75 -0.38 3.54
CA ILE A 80 -7.54 -0.80 4.70
C ILE A 80 -8.79 -1.54 4.25
N TYR A 81 -9.23 -2.53 5.02
CA TYR A 81 -10.44 -3.30 4.73
C TYR A 81 -11.67 -2.55 5.25
N SER A 82 -12.85 -2.86 4.69
CA SER A 82 -14.14 -2.34 5.15
C SER A 82 -14.64 -3.05 6.39
#